data_AF-A0A959AP13-F1
#
_entry.id   AF-A0A959AP13-F1
#
_cell.length_a   1.000
_cell.length_b   1.000
_cell.length_c   1.000
_cell.angle_alpha   90.00
_cell.angle_beta   90.00
_cell.angle_gamma   90.00
#
_symmetry.space_group_name_H-M   'P 1'
#
loop_
_entity.id
_entity.type
_entity.pdbx_description
1 polymer ?
#
loop_
_entity_poly.entity_id
_entity_poly.type
_entity_poly.pdbx_seq_one_letter_code
_entity_poly.pdbx_strand_id
1 'polypeptide(L)'
;IMEEFDERQAWRDFYDRVRPGIWGGLSRNERRDIGTAERDFYGKRLDRHGQPIRLGAARVARLLDRFAPGLYEVEQRWVFRKQG
;
A
#
# COMPACT_ATOMS: atom_id res chain seq x y z
N ILE A 1 16.08 11.73 -11.00
CA ILE A 1 15.67 12.21 -9.65
C ILE A 1 14.60 11.25 -9.21
N MET A 2 14.83 10.49 -8.13
CA MET A 2 13.77 9.67 -7.55
C MET A 2 12.79 10.60 -6.81
N GLU A 3 11.50 10.39 -7.01
CA GLU A 3 10.45 11.11 -6.30
C GLU A 3 10.18 10.41 -4.97
N GLU A 4 10.18 11.15 -3.87
CA GLU A 4 9.87 10.61 -2.54
C GLU A 4 8.35 10.56 -2.34
N PHE A 5 7.83 9.41 -1.92
CA PHE A 5 6.42 9.19 -1.64
C PHE A 5 6.20 8.73 -0.19
N ASP A 6 5.18 9.27 0.47
CA ASP A 6 4.58 8.59 1.62
C ASP A 6 3.77 7.36 1.17
N GLU A 7 3.27 6.56 2.13
CA GLU A 7 2.55 5.34 1.78
C GLU A 7 1.24 5.58 1.01
N ARG A 8 0.61 6.73 1.21
CA ARG A 8 -0.65 7.08 0.55
C ARG A 8 -0.39 7.51 -0.89
N GLN A 9 0.65 8.30 -1.11
CA GLN A 9 1.09 8.73 -2.43
C GLN A 9 1.58 7.54 -3.25
N ALA A 10 2.41 6.65 -2.67
CA ALA A 10 2.88 5.45 -3.33
C ALA A 10 1.71 4.52 -3.73
N TRP A 11 0.72 4.37 -2.84
CA TRP A 11 -0.49 3.60 -3.17
C TRP A 11 -1.30 4.23 -4.31
N ARG A 12 -1.44 5.57 -4.35
CA ARG A 12 -2.15 6.24 -5.45
C ARG A 12 -1.44 6.07 -6.78
N ASP A 13 -0.12 6.30 -6.80
CA ASP A 13 0.67 6.12 -8.01
C ASP A 13 0.55 4.69 -8.54
N PHE A 14 0.67 3.68 -7.67
CA PHE A 14 0.45 2.29 -8.05
C PHE A 14 -0.95 2.04 -8.61
N TYR A 15 -1.99 2.50 -7.91
CA TYR A 15 -3.38 2.18 -8.27
C TYR A 15 -3.81 2.83 -9.59
N ASP A 16 -3.33 4.05 -9.85
CA ASP A 16 -3.75 4.85 -10.99
C ASP A 16 -2.86 4.62 -12.21
N ARG A 17 -1.56 4.35 -12.02
CA ARG A 17 -0.60 4.24 -13.13
C ARG A 17 -0.11 2.84 -13.42
N VAL A 18 0.16 2.04 -12.38
CA VAL A 18 0.77 0.70 -12.55
C VAL A 18 -0.30 -0.39 -12.68
N ARG A 19 -1.28 -0.41 -11.77
CA ARG A 19 -2.35 -1.41 -11.70
C ARG A 19 -3.07 -1.64 -13.04
N PRO A 20 -3.44 -0.63 -13.85
CA PRO A 20 -4.15 -0.87 -15.11
C PRO A 20 -3.40 -1.81 -16.06
N GLY A 21 -2.06 -1.73 -16.09
CA GLY A 21 -1.22 -2.55 -16.96
C GLY A 21 -1.17 -4.04 -16.56
N ILE A 22 -1.35 -4.35 -15.28
CA ILE A 22 -1.31 -5.73 -14.76
C ILE A 22 -2.70 -6.33 -14.53
N TRP A 23 -3.76 -5.51 -14.47
CA TRP A 23 -5.08 -5.91 -13.98
C TRP A 23 -5.67 -7.14 -14.68
N GLY A 24 -5.49 -7.24 -16.00
CA GLY A 24 -5.97 -8.35 -16.81
C GLY A 24 -5.39 -9.70 -16.38
N GLY A 25 -4.12 -9.74 -15.98
CA GLY A 25 -3.39 -10.94 -15.59
C GLY A 25 -3.59 -11.37 -14.13
N LEU A 26 -4.21 -10.54 -13.30
CA LEU A 26 -4.38 -10.85 -11.87
C LEU A 26 -5.47 -11.89 -11.63
N SER A 27 -5.18 -12.81 -10.71
CA SER A 27 -6.17 -13.76 -10.19
C SER A 27 -7.26 -13.06 -9.37
N ARG A 28 -8.37 -13.76 -9.12
CA ARG A 28 -9.46 -13.25 -8.28
C ARG A 28 -8.98 -12.86 -6.87
N ASN A 29 -8.07 -13.63 -6.30
CA ASN A 29 -7.54 -13.36 -4.96
C ASN A 29 -6.66 -12.11 -4.94
N GLU A 30 -5.84 -11.90 -5.97
CA GLU A 30 -4.99 -10.70 -6.07
C GLU A 30 -5.81 -9.43 -6.29
N ARG A 31 -6.84 -9.51 -7.15
CA ARG A 31 -7.81 -8.41 -7.31
C ARG A 31 -8.51 -8.08 -5.99
N ARG A 32 -8.84 -9.11 -5.18
CA ARG A 32 -9.42 -8.92 -3.85
C ARG A 32 -8.44 -8.25 -2.89
N ASP A 33 -7.17 -8.63 -2.91
CA ASP A 33 -6.15 -8.04 -2.03
C ASP A 33 -5.96 -6.55 -2.31
N ILE A 34 -5.84 -6.18 -3.59
CA ILE A 34 -5.77 -4.79 -4.06
C ILE A 34 -7.06 -4.03 -3.69
N GLY A 35 -8.23 -4.60 -3.99
CA GLY A 35 -9.51 -3.97 -3.67
C GLY A 35 -9.72 -3.78 -2.16
N THR A 36 -9.20 -4.68 -1.34
CA THR A 36 -9.24 -4.56 0.12
C THR A 36 -8.36 -3.41 0.60
N ALA A 37 -7.15 -3.28 0.05
CA ALA A 37 -6.28 -2.15 0.34
C ALA A 37 -6.91 -0.82 -0.11
N GLU A 38 -7.60 -0.79 -1.25
CA GLU A 38 -8.31 0.40 -1.73
C GLU A 38 -9.43 0.82 -0.76
N ARG A 39 -10.17 -0.14 -0.21
CA ARG A 39 -11.16 0.16 0.82
C ARG A 39 -10.53 0.72 2.09
N ASP A 40 -9.39 0.18 2.52
CA ASP A 40 -8.66 0.67 3.70
C ASP A 40 -8.10 2.09 3.46
N PHE A 41 -7.66 2.41 2.24
CA PHE A 41 -7.21 3.75 1.87
C PHE A 41 -8.29 4.83 2.12
N TYR A 42 -9.55 4.50 1.80
CA TYR A 42 -10.73 5.34 2.03
C TYR A 42 -11.36 5.17 3.42
N GLY A 43 -10.80 4.34 4.30
CA GLY A 43 -11.37 4.07 5.63
C GLY A 43 -12.71 3.33 5.60
N LYS A 44 -13.02 2.59 4.52
CA LYS A 44 -14.30 1.89 4.32
C LYS A 44 -14.39 0.52 5.01
N ARG A 45 -13.33 0.08 5.69
CA ARG A 45 -13.33 -1.12 6.52
C ARG A 45 -13.11 -0.70 7.96
N LEU A 46 -13.93 -1.27 8.84
CA LEU A 46 -13.86 -1.02 10.27
C LEU A 46 -13.27 -2.24 10.98
N ASP A 47 -12.57 -2.00 12.07
CA ASP A 47 -12.14 -3.05 12.99
C ASP A 47 -13.29 -3.48 13.92
N ARG A 48 -13.00 -4.41 14.84
CA ARG A 48 -13.98 -4.91 15.83
C ARG A 48 -14.49 -3.84 16.80
N HIS A 49 -13.82 -2.69 16.88
CA HIS A 49 -14.16 -1.56 17.72
C HIS A 49 -14.85 -0.43 16.93
N GLY A 50 -15.17 -0.66 15.65
CA GLY A 50 -15.79 0.32 14.77
C GLY A 50 -14.83 1.39 14.25
N GLN A 51 -13.52 1.23 14.46
CA GLN A 51 -12.51 2.20 14.00
C GLN A 51 -12.07 1.88 12.56
N PRO A 52 -11.87 2.89 11.70
CA PRO A 52 -11.37 2.66 10.35
C PRO A 52 -10.00 1.96 10.34
N ILE A 53 -9.91 0.87 9.58
CA ILE A 53 -8.65 0.19 9.28
C ILE A 53 -7.89 1.07 8.28
N ARG A 54 -6.77 1.66 8.73
CA ARG A 54 -5.89 2.47 7.88
C ARG A 54 -5.02 1.60 7.00
N LEU A 55 -4.82 2.02 5.75
CA LEU A 55 -3.80 1.44 4.88
C LEU A 55 -2.42 1.93 5.34
N GLY A 56 -1.68 1.09 6.06
CA GLY A 56 -0.35 1.43 6.57
C GLY A 56 0.81 1.07 5.62
N ALA A 57 1.95 1.75 5.81
CA ALA A 57 3.16 1.62 4.99
C ALA A 57 3.63 0.17 4.79
N ALA A 58 3.66 -0.65 5.85
CA ALA A 58 4.08 -2.04 5.75
C ALA A 58 3.19 -2.88 4.82
N ARG A 59 1.90 -2.55 4.71
CA ARG A 59 1.00 -3.24 3.77
C ARG A 59 1.20 -2.73 2.34
N VAL A 60 1.37 -1.43 2.17
CA VAL A 60 1.69 -0.83 0.86
C VAL A 60 2.98 -1.44 0.31
N ALA A 61 4.07 -1.45 1.09
CA ALA A 61 5.35 -2.04 0.71
C ALA A 61 5.22 -3.48 0.19
N ARG A 62 4.50 -4.36 0.91
CA ARG A 62 4.28 -5.75 0.45
C ARG A 62 3.48 -5.85 -0.84
N LEU A 63 2.51 -4.95 -1.05
CA LEU A 63 1.71 -4.94 -2.28
C LEU A 63 2.56 -4.44 -3.46
N LEU A 64 3.40 -3.43 -3.25
CA LEU A 64 4.29 -2.90 -4.27
C LEU A 64 5.37 -3.91 -4.66
N ASP A 65 6.00 -4.58 -3.69
CA ASP A 65 6.97 -5.65 -3.95
C ASP A 65 6.38 -6.77 -4.80
N ARG A 66 5.12 -7.16 -4.49
CA ARG A 66 4.43 -8.23 -5.21
C ARG A 66 3.95 -7.82 -6.60
N PHE A 67 3.35 -6.65 -6.74
CA PHE A 67 2.59 -6.27 -7.95
C PHE A 67 3.30 -5.23 -8.81
N ALA A 68 4.37 -4.64 -8.33
CA ALA A 68 5.18 -3.65 -9.02
C ALA A 68 6.68 -3.87 -8.74
N PRO A 69 7.21 -5.09 -8.93
CA PRO A 69 8.57 -5.44 -8.54
C PRO A 69 9.59 -4.54 -9.26
N GLY A 70 10.47 -3.92 -8.48
CA GLY A 70 11.53 -3.04 -8.99
C GLY A 70 11.08 -1.63 -9.42
N LEU A 71 9.80 -1.28 -9.31
CA LEU A 71 9.30 0.06 -9.64
C LEU A 71 9.35 1.03 -8.45
N TYR A 72 9.35 0.51 -7.24
CA TYR A 72 9.40 1.30 -6.01
C TYR A 72 10.57 0.82 -5.16
N GLU A 73 11.37 1.77 -4.68
CA GLU A 73 12.34 1.53 -3.62
C GLU A 73 11.66 1.86 -2.27
N VAL A 74 11.66 0.89 -1.34
CA VAL A 74 11.04 1.07 -0.03
C VAL A 74 12.14 1.13 1.02
N GLU A 75 12.35 2.32 1.58
CA GLU A 75 13.27 2.52 2.70
C GLU A 75 12.53 2.49 4.04
N GLN A 76 12.98 1.65 4.97
CA GLN A 76 12.47 1.61 6.34
C GLN A 76 13.48 2.22 7.30
N ARG A 77 13.08 3.31 7.97
CA ARG A 77 13.92 3.97 8.98
C ARG A 77 13.39 3.72 10.39
N TRP A 78 14.23 3.13 11.23
CA TRP A 78 13.96 2.97 12.66
C TRP A 78 14.58 4.12 13.45
N VAL A 79 13.82 4.70 14.38
CA VAL A 79 14.32 5.73 15.30
C VAL A 79 14.00 5.29 16.72
N PHE A 80 15.03 4.99 17.50
CA PHE A 80 14.91 4.65 18.91
C PHE A 80 15.36 5.85 19.74
N ARG A 81 14.51 6.28 20.68
CA ARG A 81 14.83 7.33 21.65
C ARG A 81 14.52 6.79 23.04
N LYS A 82 15.51 6.87 23.93
CA LYS A 82 15.35 6.55 25.35
C LYS A 82 15.23 7.85 26.11
N GLN A 83 14.13 8.06 26.82
CA GLN A 83 14.07 9.09 27.87
C GLN A 83 14.54 8.48 29.19
N GLY A 84 15.31 9.27 29.94
CA GLY A 84 15.60 8.99 31.35
C GLY A 84 14.40 9.34 32.21
#